data_AF-A0A0N9IHM2-F1
#
_entry.id   AF-A0A0N9IHM2-F1
#
_cell.length_a   1.000
_cell.length_b   1.000
_cell.length_c   1.000
_cell.angle_alpha   90.00
_cell.angle_beta   90.00
_cell.angle_gamma   90.00
#
_symmetry.space_group_name_H-M   'P 1'
#
loop_
_entity.id
_entity.type
_entity.pdbx_description
1 polymer ?
#
loop_
_entity_poly.entity_id
_entity_poly.type
_entity_poly.pdbx_seq_one_letter_code
_entity_poly.pdbx_strand_id
1 'polypeptide(L)'
;MIDVVADEIVSQVESLAKTVEQIGDLVASARRLAERQPKLGTAPPAMHLATRLRDAAGQTGLAGEVTAADSELDSFHRALRTTVSRYQEGDKDAALTVTRSGEAPDDRR
;
A
#
# COMPACT_ATOMS: atom_id res chain seq x y z
N MET A 1 -11.32 -16.75 13.89
CA MET A 1 -9.94 -16.33 14.23
C MET A 1 -9.17 -15.90 12.99
N ILE A 2 -9.20 -16.67 11.89
CA ILE A 2 -8.56 -16.29 10.61
C ILE A 2 -9.14 -14.99 10.02
N ASP A 3 -10.46 -14.78 10.05
CA ASP A 3 -11.06 -13.52 9.56
C ASP A 3 -10.61 -12.28 10.34
N VAL A 4 -10.47 -12.38 11.67
CA VAL A 4 -10.05 -11.24 12.50
C VAL A 4 -8.60 -10.84 12.20
N VAL A 5 -7.72 -11.82 11.98
CA VAL A 5 -6.32 -11.57 11.61
C VAL A 5 -6.23 -11.03 10.18
N ALA A 6 -7.06 -11.51 9.26
CA ALA A 6 -7.12 -11.00 7.89
C ALA A 6 -7.56 -9.53 7.84
N ASP A 7 -8.60 -9.16 8.60
CA ASP A 7 -9.08 -7.78 8.70
C ASP A 7 -8.01 -6.84 9.29
N GLU A 8 -7.27 -7.30 10.31
CA GLU A 8 -6.21 -6.50 10.91
C GLU A 8 -5.06 -6.21 9.92
N ILE A 9 -4.65 -7.22 9.14
CA ILE A 9 -3.60 -7.04 8.12
C ILE A 9 -4.09 -6.12 7.01
N VAL A 10 -5.34 -6.28 6.54
CA VAL A 10 -5.92 -5.37 5.53
C VAL A 10 -5.93 -3.93 6.04
N SER A 11 -6.37 -3.71 7.29
CA SER A 11 -6.36 -2.38 7.90
C SER A 11 -4.96 -1.77 8.01
N GLN A 12 -3.94 -2.58 8.31
CA GLN A 12 -2.55 -2.10 8.37
C GLN A 12 -2.03 -1.71 6.98
N VAL A 13 -2.35 -2.50 5.95
CA VAL A 13 -1.97 -2.19 4.56
C VAL A 13 -2.64 -0.90 4.07
N GLU A 14 -3.92 -0.70 4.38
CA GLU A 14 -4.62 0.55 4.07
C GLU A 14 -4.00 1.76 4.78
N SER A 15 -3.59 1.59 6.04
CA SER A 15 -2.90 2.66 6.79
C SER A 15 -1.54 3.00 6.17
N LEU A 16 -0.82 1.98 5.69
CA LEU A 16 0.46 2.16 5.03
C LEU A 16 0.30 2.86 3.67
N ALA A 17 -0.72 2.50 2.89
CA ALA A 17 -1.06 3.18 1.64
C ALA A 17 -1.36 4.67 1.85
N LYS A 18 -2.15 5.02 2.88
CA LYS A 18 -2.40 6.43 3.26
C LYS A 18 -1.12 7.19 3.61
N THR A 19 -0.17 6.53 4.26
CA THR A 19 1.11 7.14 4.62
C THR A 19 1.94 7.43 3.36
N VAL A 20 1.97 6.49 2.41
CA VAL A 20 2.66 6.68 1.13
C VAL A 20 2.04 7.82 0.31
N GLU A 21 0.71 7.92 0.27
CA GLU A 21 0.02 9.05 -0.38
C GLU A 21 0.42 10.40 0.23
N GLN A 22 0.43 10.51 1.56
CA GLN A 22 0.85 11.73 2.27
C GLN A 22 2.32 12.09 2.00
N ILE A 23 3.21 11.10 1.93
CA ILE A 23 4.61 11.32 1.56
C ILE A 23 4.69 11.82 0.11
N GLY A 24 3.92 11.23 -0.80
CA GLY A 24 3.81 11.68 -2.19
C GLY A 24 3.42 13.16 -2.32
N ASP A 25 2.42 13.61 -1.57
CA ASP A 25 2.01 15.01 -1.52
C ASP A 25 3.11 15.95 -1.00
N LEU A 26 3.88 15.50 -0.01
CA LEU A 26 5.03 16.24 0.51
C LEU A 26 6.13 16.35 -0.54
N VAL A 27 6.45 15.26 -1.24
CA VAL A 27 7.44 15.25 -2.33
C VAL A 27 7.01 16.18 -3.46
N ALA A 28 5.74 16.11 -3.88
CA ALA A 28 5.19 16.99 -4.90
C ALA A 28 5.29 18.47 -4.48
N SER A 29 5.07 18.75 -3.20
CA SER A 29 5.20 20.11 -2.66
C SER A 29 6.65 20.58 -2.59
N ALA A 30 7.59 19.71 -2.19
CA ALA A 30 9.02 19.99 -2.23
C ALA A 30 9.52 20.23 -3.66
N ARG A 31 9.03 19.46 -4.64
CA ARG A 31 9.34 19.64 -6.06
C ARG A 31 8.82 20.98 -6.58
N ARG A 32 7.56 21.34 -6.30
CA ARG A 32 7.00 22.67 -6.65
C ARG A 32 7.79 23.81 -6.02
N LEU A 33 8.29 23.62 -4.79
CA LEU A 33 9.17 24.58 -4.13
C LEU A 33 10.54 24.69 -4.83
N ALA A 34 11.11 23.57 -5.25
CA ALA A 34 12.39 23.54 -5.97
C ALA A 34 12.29 24.16 -7.38
N GLU A 35 11.15 24.03 -8.04
CA GLU A 35 10.87 24.63 -9.35
C GLU A 35 10.75 26.16 -9.28
N ARG A 36 10.41 26.73 -8.12
CA ARG A 36 10.46 28.18 -7.90
C ARG A 36 11.92 28.64 -7.90
N GLN A 37 12.36 29.22 -9.02
CA GLN A 37 13.70 29.80 -9.11
C GLN A 37 13.87 30.91 -8.05
N PRO A 38 14.96 30.87 -7.27
CA PRO A 38 15.35 31.98 -6.42
C PRO A 38 15.48 33.26 -7.26
N LYS A 39 14.89 34.36 -6.79
CA LYS A 39 14.94 35.64 -7.52
C LYS A 39 16.38 36.16 -7.65
N LEU A 40 16.67 36.93 -8.69
CA LEU A 40 17.95 37.64 -8.83
C LEU A 40 18.30 38.38 -7.53
N GLY A 41 19.53 38.16 -7.04
CA GLY A 41 20.01 38.70 -5.76
C GLY A 41 19.83 37.78 -4.55
N THR A 42 19.29 36.56 -4.72
CA THR A 42 19.28 35.57 -3.64
C THR A 42 20.69 35.07 -3.31
N ALA A 43 20.98 34.94 -2.02
CA ALA A 43 22.28 34.52 -1.52
C ALA A 43 22.69 33.13 -2.07
N PRO A 44 23.99 32.88 -2.34
CA PRO A 44 24.48 31.60 -2.84
C PRO A 44 23.97 30.34 -2.09
N PRO A 45 23.75 30.35 -0.76
CA PRO A 45 23.17 29.20 -0.05
C PRO A 45 21.74 28.84 -0.47
N ALA A 46 20.92 29.83 -0.85
CA ALA A 46 19.53 29.59 -1.28
C ALA A 46 19.47 28.90 -2.64
N MET A 47 20.40 29.24 -3.53
CA MET A 47 20.59 28.53 -4.80
C MET A 47 20.98 27.07 -4.58
N HIS A 48 21.93 26.83 -3.67
CA HIS A 48 22.37 25.48 -3.34
C HIS A 48 21.23 24.62 -2.73
N LEU A 49 20.41 25.20 -1.86
CA LEU A 49 19.22 24.55 -1.32
C LEU A 49 18.20 24.20 -2.41
N ALA A 50 17.92 25.12 -3.33
CA ALA A 50 16.98 24.89 -4.42
C ALA A 50 17.45 23.79 -5.39
N THR A 51 18.77 23.64 -5.60
CA THR A 51 19.33 22.51 -6.36
C THR A 51 19.15 21.21 -5.60
N ARG A 52 19.53 21.15 -4.32
CA ARG A 52 19.40 19.94 -3.49
C ARG A 52 17.96 19.46 -3.36
N LEU A 53 16.99 20.38 -3.22
CA LEU A 53 15.58 20.04 -3.19
C LEU A 53 15.10 19.45 -4.53
N ARG A 54 15.62 19.94 -5.66
CA ARG A 54 15.30 19.42 -7.00
C ARG A 54 15.81 18.02 -7.20
N ASP A 55 17.05 17.76 -6.79
CA ASP A 55 17.67 16.44 -6.90
C ASP A 55 16.95 15.44 -5.97
N ALA A 56 16.69 15.85 -4.72
CA ALA A 56 16.01 15.00 -3.74
C ALA A 56 14.54 14.72 -4.07
N ALA A 57 13.80 15.70 -4.63
CA ALA A 57 12.41 15.52 -5.03
C ALA A 57 12.24 15.03 -6.49
N GLY A 58 13.34 14.75 -7.18
CA GLY A 58 13.37 14.26 -8.55
C GLY A 58 13.01 12.78 -8.67
N GLN A 59 12.89 12.30 -9.91
CA GLN A 59 12.56 10.90 -10.23
C GLN A 59 13.66 9.91 -9.81
N THR A 60 14.91 10.35 -9.72
CA THR A 60 16.03 9.55 -9.20
C THR A 60 16.13 9.61 -7.67
N GLY A 61 15.26 10.39 -7.01
CA GLY A 61 15.21 10.56 -5.57
C GLY A 61 13.85 10.14 -5.00
N LEU A 62 13.37 10.91 -4.03
CA LEU A 62 12.21 10.58 -3.20
C LEU A 62 10.92 10.38 -4.03
N ALA A 63 10.75 11.05 -5.17
CA ALA A 63 9.57 10.84 -6.02
C ALA A 63 9.57 9.46 -6.69
N GLY A 64 10.75 8.97 -7.09
CA GLY A 64 10.90 7.62 -7.64
C GLY A 64 10.69 6.56 -6.56
N GLU A 65 11.28 6.76 -5.39
CA GLU A 65 11.13 5.84 -4.25
C GLU A 65 9.67 5.73 -3.79
N VAL A 66 8.95 6.85 -3.69
CA VAL A 66 7.52 6.85 -3.33
C VAL A 66 6.69 6.14 -4.39
N THR A 67 6.96 6.36 -5.67
CA THR A 67 6.25 5.67 -6.76
C THR A 67 6.49 4.16 -6.73
N ALA A 68 7.73 3.75 -6.43
CA ALA A 68 8.09 2.35 -6.30
C ALA A 68 7.39 1.70 -5.09
N ALA A 69 7.39 2.39 -3.94
CA ALA A 69 6.71 1.93 -2.73
C ALA A 69 5.20 1.81 -2.94
N ASP A 70 4.57 2.78 -3.61
CA ASP A 70 3.15 2.74 -3.95
C ASP A 70 2.81 1.52 -4.84
N SER A 71 3.63 1.26 -5.86
CA SER A 71 3.48 0.10 -6.73
C SER A 71 3.64 -1.24 -5.99
N GLU A 72 4.59 -1.31 -5.07
CA GLU A 72 4.83 -2.50 -4.24
C GLU A 72 3.69 -2.73 -3.25
N LEU A 73 3.13 -1.67 -2.67
CA LEU A 73 1.96 -1.76 -1.79
C LEU A 73 0.70 -2.20 -2.53
N ASP A 74 0.44 -1.68 -3.73
CA ASP A 74 -0.71 -2.13 -4.53
C ASP A 74 -0.58 -3.62 -4.89
N SER A 75 0.64 -4.04 -5.26
CA SER A 75 0.93 -5.46 -5.52
C SER A 75 0.70 -6.33 -4.29
N PHE A 76 1.23 -5.91 -3.13
CA PHE A 76 1.04 -6.63 -1.86
C PHE A 76 -0.43 -6.71 -1.46
N HIS A 77 -1.17 -5.60 -1.58
CA HIS A 77 -2.60 -5.55 -1.25
C HIS A 77 -3.41 -6.51 -2.13
N ARG A 78 -3.15 -6.56 -3.44
CA ARG A 78 -3.77 -7.53 -4.36
C ARG A 78 -3.45 -8.97 -4.00
N ALA A 79 -2.19 -9.26 -3.67
CA ALA A 79 -1.76 -10.59 -3.27
C ALA A 79 -2.41 -11.04 -1.96
N LEU A 80 -2.49 -10.14 -0.97
CA LEU A 80 -3.17 -10.39 0.30
C LEU A 80 -4.65 -10.68 0.08
N ARG A 81 -5.37 -9.82 -0.66
CA ARG A 81 -6.79 -10.01 -0.95
C ARG A 81 -7.06 -11.32 -1.68
N THR A 82 -6.21 -11.70 -2.62
CA THR A 82 -6.29 -12.99 -3.32
C THR A 82 -6.13 -14.15 -2.34
N THR A 83 -5.16 -14.05 -1.43
CA THR A 83 -4.87 -15.08 -0.43
C THR A 83 -6.04 -15.25 0.55
N VAL A 84 -6.55 -14.14 1.09
CA VAL A 84 -7.71 -14.14 1.99
C VAL A 84 -8.93 -14.75 1.29
N SER A 85 -9.20 -14.36 0.04
CA SER A 85 -10.34 -14.92 -0.73
C SER A 85 -10.23 -16.43 -0.90
N ARG A 86 -9.03 -16.95 -1.21
CA ARG A 86 -8.80 -18.40 -1.32
C ARG A 86 -9.02 -19.15 -0.01
N TYR A 87 -8.59 -18.58 1.12
CA TYR A 87 -8.83 -19.19 2.43
C TYR A 87 -10.33 -19.21 2.75
N GLN A 88 -11.06 -18.13 2.48
CA GLN A 88 -12.50 -18.07 2.70
C GLN A 88 -13.30 -19.02 1.79
N GLU A 89 -12.86 -19.21 0.54
CA GLU A 89 -13.44 -20.23 -0.35
C GLU A 89 -13.17 -21.65 0.16
N GLY A 90 -11.94 -21.94 0.58
CA GLY A 90 -11.59 -23.24 1.15
C GLY A 90 -12.36 -23.57 2.44
N ASP A 91 -12.59 -22.57 3.31
CA ASP A 91 -13.36 -22.75 4.54
C ASP A 91 -14.85 -23.02 4.25
N LYS A 92 -15.41 -22.37 3.22
CA LYS A 92 -16.79 -22.63 2.75
C LYS A 92 -16.94 -24.03 2.16
N ASP A 93 -15.98 -24.46 1.36
CA ASP A 93 -15.99 -25.81 0.77
C ASP A 93 -15.85 -26.88 1.86
N ALA A 94 -14.98 -26.67 2.84
CA ALA A 94 -14.85 -27.55 4.00
C ALA A 94 -16.17 -27.62 4.79
N ALA A 95 -16.82 -26.47 5.05
CA ALA A 95 -18.10 -26.41 5.74
C ALA A 95 -19.21 -27.16 4.97
N LEU A 96 -19.31 -26.98 3.65
CA LEU A 96 -20.28 -27.69 2.79
C LEU A 96 -20.05 -29.20 2.78
N THR A 97 -18.79 -29.63 2.85
CA THR A 97 -18.43 -31.06 2.87
C THR A 97 -18.79 -31.70 4.20
N VAL A 98 -18.62 -30.97 5.31
CA VAL A 98 -19.04 -31.42 6.65
C VAL A 98 -20.57 -31.48 6.76
N THR A 99 -21.31 -30.49 6.26
CA THR A 99 -22.78 -30.55 6.27
C THR A 99 -23.30 -31.69 5.42
N ARG A 100 -22.71 -31.93 4.23
CA ARG A 100 -23.08 -33.05 3.36
C ARG A 100 -22.73 -34.42 3.96
N SER A 101 -21.62 -34.50 4.70
CA SER A 101 -21.20 -35.75 5.37
C SER A 101 -21.99 -36.02 6.66
N GLY A 102 -22.52 -34.97 7.30
CA GLY A 102 -23.43 -35.07 8.46
C GLY A 102 -24.88 -35.40 8.10
N GLU A 103 -25.27 -35.22 6.83
CA GLU A 103 -26.60 -35.53 6.28
C GLU A 103 -26.63 -36.90 5.56
N ALA A 104 -25.76 -37.83 5.96
CA ALA A 104 -25.93 -39.24 5.61
C ALA A 104 -27.09 -39.81 6.46
N PRO A 105 -28.16 -40.37 5.86
CA PRO A 105 -29.31 -40.82 6.60
C PRO A 105 -28.93 -42.01 7.49
N ASP A 106 -29.17 -41.84 8.79
CA ASP A 106 -29.35 -42.94 9.74
C ASP A 106 -30.55 -43.77 9.29
N ASP A 107 -30.30 -44.68 8.35
CA ASP A 107 -31.21 -45.74 7.99
C ASP A 107 -30.49 -47.07 8.15
N ARG A 108 -30.64 -47.68 9.32
CA ARG A 108 -31.19 -49.03 9.42
C ARG A 108 -31.46 -49.45 10.88
N ARG A 109 -32.76 -49.62 11.12
CA ARG A 109 -33.35 -50.61 12.04
C ARG A 109 -32.90 -52.03 11.72
#